data_AF-A0A3M7N1G0-F1
#
_entry.id   AF-A0A3M7N1G0-F1
#
_cell.length_a   1.000
_cell.length_b   1.000
_cell.length_c   1.000
_cell.angle_alpha   90.00
_cell.angle_beta   90.00
_cell.angle_gamma   90.00
#
_symmetry.space_group_name_H-M   'P 1'
#
loop_
_entity.id
_entity.type
_entity.pdbx_description
1 polymer ?
#
loop_
_entity_poly.entity_id
_entity_poly.type
_entity_poly.pdbx_seq_one_letter_code
_entity_poly.pdbx_strand_id
1 'polypeptide(L)'
;MPASIQSHDPLLLDMNLLAYWSAEMFRSLLPDHFQYEFFDGEHEYPAAEGCADIFPGPYYAFYPVPTTMDVELAHQYVAEIIEDEGPFDAVMGFSQGAALAASILLRHEKEKPLEPAPFRLAVFICGSLPYWFEATQGVDVAGLFLAPSETGYGPPVRITYQPSKDDGSAELKPMARSTTQKPGDSVAQIAAFERGFNMVTLDEEGWSKIPSVECLPVDSDRGSDSDSDENAAVFSPGDSSPGSHSSFSSPDDSDDEGFDWKKQQQQLQQHPGALDTASVDDVVQRLHPSVDKLRIGIPTAHIYGSKDPYYPQGLPVRTLYQAAPYTFLENLAVRQNGSILTTRLDDGYLLEVDPYSGQGPQTVHVFSEYLAVGGIVETEPDLFAVVAGNFSVLQLTSYPGTYAVWTVDYRASSRLGAAPLVSKLADVPEAHFIDGVTYVPSAHSLYLGDADLGVIYKLDMHSGKYYVAINDTLARKCLSTDFEGINGLKYLNSHLYWTNSGCGYYAKLPLDFYGNPVGNASLVLDDKLWLDDFAFAPDGTAYHSASFINQIISITQDGKLAYVAGDLNSSAVAQPTAVAFGRTPEDLEKGTIYVTTAGAIGDPINGTTVVGAQLLAIDTKSSS
;
A
#
# COMPACT_ATOMS: atom_id res chain seq x y z
N MET A 1 36.23 -38.25 -25.53
CA MET A 1 36.42 -36.92 -24.94
C MET A 1 35.82 -35.88 -25.87
N PRO A 2 34.64 -35.33 -25.56
CA PRO A 2 34.21 -34.07 -26.13
C PRO A 2 34.65 -32.91 -25.23
N ALA A 3 34.99 -31.80 -25.87
CA ALA A 3 35.52 -30.60 -25.24
C ALA A 3 34.47 -29.91 -24.36
N SER A 4 34.89 -29.54 -23.16
CA SER A 4 34.14 -28.72 -22.22
C SER A 4 34.01 -27.29 -22.76
N ILE A 5 32.78 -26.85 -23.02
CA ILE A 5 32.44 -25.43 -23.09
C ILE A 5 32.13 -25.01 -21.65
N GLN A 6 33.07 -24.29 -21.04
CA GLN A 6 32.82 -23.52 -19.83
C GLN A 6 32.42 -22.11 -20.23
N SER A 7 31.13 -21.78 -20.11
CA SER A 7 30.65 -20.46 -19.67
C SER A 7 29.13 -20.47 -19.58
N HIS A 8 28.62 -20.08 -18.42
CA HIS A 8 27.66 -18.98 -18.21
C HIS A 8 26.81 -19.22 -16.96
N ASP A 9 26.57 -18.10 -16.30
CA ASP A 9 26.01 -17.88 -14.98
C ASP A 9 24.67 -18.62 -14.76
N PRO A 10 24.51 -19.46 -13.71
CA PRO A 10 23.25 -20.15 -13.43
C PRO A 10 22.10 -19.24 -13.00
N LEU A 11 22.35 -17.95 -12.69
CA LEU A 11 21.34 -17.02 -12.19
C LEU A 11 20.39 -16.46 -13.26
N LEU A 12 20.77 -16.49 -14.55
CA LEU A 12 19.93 -15.97 -15.63
C LEU A 12 18.88 -16.97 -16.13
N LEU A 13 19.06 -18.27 -15.85
CA LEU A 13 18.13 -19.31 -16.27
C LEU A 13 16.86 -19.40 -15.39
N ASP A 14 16.87 -18.82 -14.18
CA ASP A 14 15.80 -19.02 -13.17
C ASP A 14 14.60 -18.06 -13.31
N MET A 15 14.77 -16.83 -13.83
CA MET A 15 13.69 -15.83 -13.81
C MET A 15 12.57 -16.07 -14.82
N ASN A 16 12.88 -16.63 -16.00
CA ASN A 16 11.87 -16.90 -17.04
C ASN A 16 11.08 -18.18 -16.79
N LEU A 17 11.64 -19.12 -16.02
CA LEU A 17 10.94 -20.31 -15.54
C LEU A 17 9.90 -19.94 -14.46
N LEU A 18 10.18 -18.96 -13.60
CA LEU A 18 9.29 -18.57 -12.50
C LEU A 18 7.94 -18.01 -12.95
N ALA A 19 7.86 -17.24 -14.04
CA ALA A 19 6.63 -16.54 -14.47
C ALA A 19 5.45 -17.48 -14.79
N TYR A 20 5.68 -18.53 -15.58
CA TYR A 20 4.64 -19.50 -15.96
C TYR A 20 4.38 -20.54 -14.86
N TRP A 21 5.43 -20.93 -14.12
CA TRP A 21 5.25 -21.77 -12.94
C TRP A 21 4.38 -21.05 -11.91
N SER A 22 4.45 -19.73 -11.75
CA SER A 22 3.57 -18.98 -10.84
C SER A 22 2.09 -19.13 -11.16
N ALA A 23 1.67 -18.91 -12.42
CA ALA A 23 0.25 -18.98 -12.78
C ALA A 23 -0.27 -20.43 -12.82
N GLU A 24 0.52 -21.38 -13.33
CA GLU A 24 0.13 -22.80 -13.34
C GLU A 24 0.17 -23.44 -11.94
N MET A 25 1.20 -23.15 -11.13
CA MET A 25 1.23 -23.58 -9.73
C MET A 25 0.10 -22.95 -8.94
N PHE A 26 -0.17 -21.65 -9.12
CA PHE A 26 -1.29 -21.01 -8.43
C PHE A 26 -2.62 -21.68 -8.79
N ARG A 27 -2.88 -21.92 -10.08
CA ARG A 27 -4.07 -22.69 -10.52
C ARG A 27 -4.11 -24.10 -9.93
N SER A 28 -2.97 -24.77 -9.77
CA SER A 28 -2.91 -26.09 -9.13
C SER A 28 -3.25 -26.08 -7.63
N LEU A 29 -3.18 -24.91 -6.98
CA LEU A 29 -3.60 -24.70 -5.60
C LEU A 29 -5.09 -24.33 -5.49
N LEU A 30 -5.72 -23.92 -6.59
CA LEU A 30 -7.13 -23.61 -6.64
C LEU A 30 -7.98 -24.87 -6.76
N PRO A 31 -9.27 -24.82 -6.35
CA PRO A 31 -10.14 -25.96 -6.48
C PRO A 31 -10.22 -26.49 -7.91
N ASP A 32 -10.21 -27.81 -8.00
CA ASP A 32 -10.16 -28.60 -9.22
C ASP A 32 -11.46 -28.54 -10.07
N HIS A 33 -12.52 -27.94 -9.53
CA HIS A 33 -13.77 -27.68 -10.27
C HIS A 33 -13.79 -26.32 -11.00
N PHE A 34 -12.78 -25.46 -10.83
CA PHE A 34 -12.71 -24.18 -11.52
C PHE A 34 -12.47 -24.41 -13.03
N GLN A 35 -13.22 -23.70 -13.87
CA GLN A 35 -13.06 -23.74 -15.32
C GLN A 35 -12.29 -22.50 -15.78
N TYR A 36 -11.34 -22.70 -16.68
CA TYR A 36 -10.43 -21.66 -17.14
C TYR A 36 -10.58 -21.49 -18.64
N GLU A 37 -10.79 -20.25 -19.07
CA GLU A 37 -10.81 -19.85 -20.46
C GLU A 37 -9.63 -18.90 -20.73
N PHE A 38 -8.94 -19.16 -21.83
CA PHE A 38 -7.70 -18.47 -22.19
C PHE A 38 -7.90 -17.75 -23.52
N PHE A 39 -7.79 -16.43 -23.49
CA PHE A 39 -7.95 -15.58 -24.66
C PHE A 39 -6.60 -14.97 -25.03
N ASP A 40 -6.21 -15.18 -26.29
CA ASP A 40 -5.02 -14.56 -26.86
C ASP A 40 -5.30 -13.08 -27.18
N GLY A 41 -4.27 -12.24 -27.07
CA GLY A 41 -4.35 -10.87 -27.57
C GLY A 41 -4.34 -10.82 -29.11
N GLU A 42 -4.82 -9.72 -29.70
CA GLU A 42 -4.91 -9.60 -31.15
C GLU A 42 -3.57 -9.35 -31.86
N HIS A 43 -2.51 -9.00 -31.11
CA HIS A 43 -1.23 -8.60 -31.68
C HIS A 43 -0.17 -9.67 -31.51
N GLU A 44 0.35 -10.23 -32.62
CA GLU A 44 1.57 -11.05 -32.56
C GLU A 44 2.74 -10.22 -32.00
N TYR A 45 3.41 -10.75 -30.99
CA TYR A 45 4.50 -10.07 -30.30
C TYR A 45 5.73 -10.98 -30.15
N PRO A 46 6.96 -10.44 -30.22
CA PRO A 46 8.14 -11.23 -29.95
C PRO A 46 8.14 -11.79 -28.52
N ALA A 47 8.77 -12.95 -28.33
CA ALA A 47 9.00 -13.42 -26.97
C ALA A 47 9.91 -12.44 -26.22
N ALA A 48 9.63 -12.20 -24.95
CA ALA A 48 10.66 -11.70 -24.03
C ALA A 48 11.87 -12.67 -24.07
N GLU A 49 13.06 -12.09 -23.91
CA GLU A 49 14.33 -12.80 -24.00
C GLU A 49 14.35 -14.04 -23.09
N GLY A 50 14.83 -15.16 -23.61
CA GLY A 50 14.90 -16.45 -22.92
C GLY A 50 13.58 -17.24 -22.83
N CYS A 51 12.42 -16.65 -23.17
CA CYS A 51 11.17 -17.42 -23.21
C CYS A 51 11.01 -18.24 -24.49
N ALA A 52 11.56 -17.78 -25.62
CA ALA A 52 11.55 -18.52 -26.88
C ALA A 52 12.31 -19.84 -26.84
N ASP A 53 13.29 -19.94 -25.93
CA ASP A 53 14.09 -21.15 -25.75
C ASP A 53 13.34 -22.24 -24.96
N ILE A 54 12.27 -21.86 -24.24
CA ILE A 54 11.53 -22.73 -23.32
C ILE A 54 10.13 -23.05 -23.87
N PHE A 55 9.42 -22.03 -24.35
CA PHE A 55 8.04 -22.16 -24.81
C PHE A 55 7.99 -21.86 -26.30
N PRO A 56 7.52 -22.77 -27.16
CA PRO A 56 7.32 -22.45 -28.56
C PRO A 56 6.21 -21.39 -28.70
N GLY A 57 6.43 -20.41 -29.58
CA GLY A 57 5.39 -19.45 -29.96
C GLY A 57 4.28 -20.07 -30.83
N PRO A 58 3.36 -19.26 -31.36
CA PRO A 58 3.35 -17.79 -31.39
C PRO A 58 3.09 -17.15 -30.01
N TYR A 59 3.37 -15.85 -29.88
CA TYR A 59 3.02 -15.08 -28.68
C TYR A 59 2.19 -13.87 -29.06
N TYR A 60 1.31 -13.49 -28.15
CA TYR A 60 0.33 -12.45 -28.36
C TYR A 60 0.35 -11.41 -27.23
N ALA A 61 -0.04 -10.18 -27.58
CA ALA A 61 -0.24 -9.06 -26.67
C ALA A 61 -1.59 -8.39 -26.97
N PHE A 62 -2.23 -7.82 -25.95
CA PHE A 62 -3.48 -7.06 -26.15
C PHE A 62 -3.19 -5.70 -26.78
N TYR A 63 -2.07 -5.11 -26.41
CA TYR A 63 -1.52 -3.92 -27.05
C TYR A 63 0.01 -4.04 -27.14
N PRO A 64 0.63 -3.63 -28.26
CA PRO A 64 2.09 -3.65 -28.42
C PRO A 64 2.77 -2.51 -27.65
N VAL A 65 2.08 -1.37 -27.54
CA VAL A 65 2.41 -0.19 -26.72
C VAL A 65 1.08 0.29 -26.12
N PRO A 66 1.01 0.61 -24.83
CA PRO A 66 -0.25 0.99 -24.19
C PRO A 66 -0.60 2.46 -24.44
N THR A 67 -0.71 2.89 -25.70
CA THR A 67 -1.27 4.22 -25.99
C THR A 67 -2.71 4.28 -25.52
N THR A 68 -3.22 5.48 -25.26
CA THR A 68 -4.63 5.67 -24.87
C THR A 68 -5.60 5.01 -25.87
N MET A 69 -5.25 5.03 -27.18
CA MET A 69 -6.03 4.37 -28.23
C MET A 69 -5.92 2.84 -28.15
N ASP A 70 -4.71 2.30 -28.00
CA ASP A 70 -4.50 0.85 -27.94
C ASP A 70 -5.12 0.23 -26.67
N VAL A 71 -5.11 0.97 -25.56
CA VAL A 71 -5.81 0.57 -24.32
C VAL A 71 -7.32 0.59 -24.53
N GLU A 72 -7.86 1.62 -25.21
CA GLU A 72 -9.30 1.68 -25.54
C GLU A 72 -9.74 0.48 -26.39
N LEU A 73 -8.94 0.14 -27.41
CA LEU A 73 -9.22 -1.01 -28.28
C LEU A 73 -9.15 -2.33 -27.53
N ALA A 74 -8.15 -2.49 -26.64
CA ALA A 74 -8.07 -3.67 -25.80
C ALA A 74 -9.25 -3.79 -24.82
N HIS A 75 -9.75 -2.68 -24.28
CA HIS A 75 -10.98 -2.67 -23.48
C HIS A 75 -12.20 -3.14 -24.30
N GLN A 76 -12.34 -2.63 -25.53
CA GLN A 76 -13.44 -3.02 -26.43
C GLN A 76 -13.37 -4.50 -26.79
N TYR A 77 -12.19 -4.99 -27.15
CA TYR A 77 -11.97 -6.40 -27.47
C TYR A 77 -12.36 -7.33 -26.30
N VAL A 78 -11.95 -7.00 -25.07
CA VAL A 78 -12.33 -7.80 -23.89
C VAL A 78 -13.82 -7.66 -23.57
N ALA A 79 -14.43 -6.49 -23.80
CA ALA A 79 -15.87 -6.32 -23.65
C ALA A 79 -16.67 -7.20 -24.61
N GLU A 80 -16.23 -7.33 -25.88
CA GLU A 80 -16.82 -8.24 -26.86
C GLU A 80 -16.71 -9.71 -26.41
N ILE A 81 -15.55 -10.13 -25.88
CA ILE A 81 -15.39 -11.48 -25.32
C ILE A 81 -16.37 -11.74 -24.17
N ILE A 82 -16.54 -10.78 -23.25
CA ILE A 82 -17.48 -10.92 -22.13
C ILE A 82 -18.92 -11.01 -22.64
N GLU A 83 -19.26 -10.27 -23.70
CA GLU A 83 -20.60 -10.29 -24.29
C GLU A 83 -20.88 -11.61 -25.04
N ASP A 84 -19.90 -12.13 -25.78
CA ASP A 84 -20.06 -13.29 -26.65
C ASP A 84 -19.89 -14.64 -25.92
N GLU A 85 -18.92 -14.72 -25.01
CA GLU A 85 -18.51 -15.97 -24.34
C GLU A 85 -18.79 -15.97 -22.83
N GLY A 86 -19.14 -14.82 -22.25
CA GLY A 86 -19.49 -14.71 -20.84
C GLY A 86 -20.91 -15.21 -20.50
N PRO A 87 -21.35 -14.98 -19.25
CA PRO A 87 -20.67 -14.25 -18.19
C PRO A 87 -19.50 -15.02 -17.56
N PHE A 88 -18.47 -14.29 -17.13
CA PHE A 88 -17.35 -14.83 -16.36
C PHE A 88 -17.44 -14.42 -14.89
N ASP A 89 -17.03 -15.32 -14.01
CA ASP A 89 -17.07 -15.10 -12.56
C ASP A 89 -15.87 -14.30 -12.05
N ALA A 90 -14.68 -14.56 -12.60
CA ALA A 90 -13.45 -13.93 -12.19
C ALA A 90 -12.50 -13.67 -13.36
N VAL A 91 -11.63 -12.68 -13.19
CA VAL A 91 -10.52 -12.37 -14.09
C VAL A 91 -9.19 -12.65 -13.41
N MET A 92 -8.24 -13.27 -14.12
CA MET A 92 -6.89 -13.55 -13.65
C MET A 92 -5.86 -13.06 -14.67
N GLY A 93 -5.18 -11.96 -14.36
CA GLY A 93 -4.15 -11.39 -15.23
C GLY A 93 -2.75 -11.67 -14.74
N PHE A 94 -1.82 -11.90 -15.67
CA PHE A 94 -0.37 -11.82 -15.43
C PHE A 94 0.21 -10.59 -16.13
N SER A 95 0.91 -9.73 -15.38
CA SER A 95 1.70 -8.63 -15.94
C SER A 95 0.85 -7.68 -16.80
N GLN A 96 0.96 -7.65 -18.14
CA GLN A 96 0.05 -6.85 -19.01
C GLN A 96 -1.41 -7.19 -18.78
N GLY A 97 -1.71 -8.49 -18.65
CA GLY A 97 -3.07 -8.95 -18.44
C GLY A 97 -3.62 -8.45 -17.10
N ALA A 98 -2.78 -8.37 -16.05
CA ALA A 98 -3.20 -7.83 -14.76
C ALA A 98 -3.47 -6.32 -14.85
N ALA A 99 -2.61 -5.57 -15.54
CA ALA A 99 -2.79 -4.14 -15.77
C ALA A 99 -4.06 -3.85 -16.60
N LEU A 100 -4.31 -4.64 -17.65
CA LEU A 100 -5.51 -4.55 -18.47
C LEU A 100 -6.78 -4.90 -17.67
N ALA A 101 -6.78 -6.02 -16.92
CA ALA A 101 -7.88 -6.41 -16.05
C ALA A 101 -8.24 -5.31 -15.04
N ALA A 102 -7.23 -4.73 -14.39
CA ALA A 102 -7.41 -3.63 -13.46
C ALA A 102 -7.99 -2.39 -14.17
N SER A 103 -7.53 -2.07 -15.38
CA SER A 103 -8.04 -0.93 -16.15
C SER A 103 -9.49 -1.09 -16.58
N ILE A 104 -9.91 -2.30 -16.99
CA ILE A 104 -11.31 -2.62 -17.33
C ILE A 104 -12.22 -2.44 -16.11
N LEU A 105 -11.82 -2.97 -14.95
CA LEU A 105 -12.59 -2.82 -13.71
C LEU A 105 -12.71 -1.36 -13.30
N LEU A 106 -11.62 -0.60 -13.40
CA LEU A 106 -11.62 0.83 -13.10
C LEU A 106 -12.50 1.61 -14.10
N ARG A 107 -12.47 1.28 -15.38
CA ARG A 107 -13.35 1.87 -16.39
C ARG A 107 -14.82 1.59 -16.07
N HIS A 108 -15.17 0.37 -15.67
CA HIS A 108 -16.52 0.03 -15.23
C HIS A 108 -16.97 0.89 -14.05
N GLU A 109 -16.13 1.04 -13.03
CA GLU A 109 -16.41 1.90 -11.87
C GLU A 109 -16.62 3.36 -12.25
N LYS A 110 -15.96 3.82 -13.31
CA LYS A 110 -16.12 5.18 -13.81
C LYS A 110 -17.40 5.36 -14.63
N GLU A 111 -17.64 4.47 -15.59
CA GLU A 111 -18.68 4.64 -16.61
C GLU A 111 -20.03 4.07 -16.17
N LYS A 112 -20.02 3.01 -15.36
CA LYS A 112 -21.19 2.20 -14.98
C LYS A 112 -21.21 1.84 -13.48
N PRO A 113 -21.03 2.81 -12.54
CA PRO A 113 -20.89 2.53 -11.10
C PRO A 113 -22.14 1.92 -10.44
N LEU A 114 -23.30 1.97 -11.11
CA LEU A 114 -24.56 1.41 -10.60
C LEU A 114 -24.88 0.03 -11.19
N GLU A 115 -24.10 -0.42 -12.18
CA GLU A 115 -24.24 -1.75 -12.76
C GLU A 115 -23.31 -2.73 -12.05
N PRO A 116 -23.69 -4.02 -11.91
CA PRO A 116 -22.79 -5.05 -11.40
C PRO A 116 -21.48 -5.06 -12.19
N ALA A 117 -20.35 -5.18 -11.48
CA ALA A 117 -19.05 -5.30 -12.10
C ALA A 117 -19.00 -6.50 -13.07
N PRO A 118 -18.20 -6.42 -14.15
CA PRO A 118 -18.10 -7.49 -15.16
C PRO A 118 -17.58 -8.81 -14.58
N PHE A 119 -16.88 -8.73 -13.44
CA PHE A 119 -16.37 -9.87 -12.68
C PHE A 119 -16.68 -9.68 -11.21
N ARG A 120 -16.69 -10.77 -10.44
CA ARG A 120 -16.92 -10.77 -9.00
C ARG A 120 -15.63 -10.96 -8.18
N LEU A 121 -14.52 -11.35 -8.83
CA LEU A 121 -13.18 -11.46 -8.25
C LEU A 121 -12.12 -11.12 -9.31
N ALA A 122 -11.02 -10.48 -8.90
CA ALA A 122 -9.84 -10.31 -9.75
C ALA A 122 -8.56 -10.85 -9.09
N VAL A 123 -7.71 -11.51 -9.87
CA VAL A 123 -6.40 -11.99 -9.46
C VAL A 123 -5.32 -11.34 -10.32
N PHE A 124 -4.41 -10.60 -9.70
CA PHE A 124 -3.32 -9.88 -10.35
C PHE A 124 -1.98 -10.53 -10.01
N ILE A 125 -1.32 -11.09 -11.01
CA ILE A 125 -0.04 -11.78 -10.86
C ILE A 125 1.06 -10.93 -11.49
N CYS A 126 2.03 -10.49 -10.70
CA CYS A 126 3.12 -9.61 -11.13
C CYS A 126 2.61 -8.40 -11.94
N GLY A 127 1.46 -7.86 -11.55
CA GLY A 127 0.76 -6.81 -12.28
C GLY A 127 1.42 -5.45 -12.11
N SER A 128 1.46 -4.68 -13.19
CA SER A 128 1.84 -3.27 -13.15
C SER A 128 0.59 -2.39 -12.89
N LEU A 129 0.76 -1.12 -12.50
CA LEU A 129 -0.35 -0.15 -12.47
C LEU A 129 -1.03 -0.04 -13.85
N PRO A 130 -2.38 0.08 -13.87
CA PRO A 130 -3.18 0.03 -15.09
C PRO A 130 -2.90 1.21 -16.02
N TYR A 131 -2.72 0.91 -17.31
CA TYR A 131 -2.71 1.92 -18.36
C TYR A 131 -4.12 2.41 -18.66
N TRP A 132 -4.26 3.66 -19.11
CA TRP A 132 -5.54 4.34 -19.20
C TRP A 132 -5.86 4.80 -20.62
N PHE A 133 -7.16 4.79 -20.94
CA PHE A 133 -7.68 5.08 -22.29
C PHE A 133 -7.96 6.57 -22.53
N GLU A 134 -8.00 7.41 -21.48
CA GLU A 134 -8.20 8.86 -21.64
C GLU A 134 -6.90 9.63 -21.45
N ALA A 135 -6.54 10.45 -22.44
CA ALA A 135 -5.34 11.28 -22.40
C ALA A 135 -5.31 12.32 -21.26
N THR A 136 -6.44 12.62 -20.63
CA THR A 136 -6.61 13.66 -19.61
C THR A 136 -6.57 13.16 -18.17
N GLN A 137 -6.49 11.84 -17.97
CA GLN A 137 -6.53 11.23 -16.64
C GLN A 137 -5.37 10.24 -16.47
N GLY A 138 -4.77 10.24 -15.29
CA GLY A 138 -3.55 9.50 -14.99
C GLY A 138 -2.28 10.34 -15.11
N VAL A 139 -1.15 9.65 -15.03
CA VAL A 139 0.20 10.19 -15.22
C VAL A 139 0.69 9.82 -16.61
N ASP A 140 1.13 10.84 -17.37
CA ASP A 140 1.75 10.62 -18.69
C ASP A 140 3.13 9.98 -18.50
N VAL A 141 3.26 8.78 -19.04
CA VAL A 141 4.48 7.96 -18.96
C VAL A 141 5.03 7.61 -20.34
N ALA A 142 4.62 8.31 -21.40
CA ALA A 142 5.10 8.04 -22.77
C ALA A 142 6.64 8.11 -22.87
N GLY A 143 7.27 8.99 -22.09
CA GLY A 143 8.72 9.13 -21.99
C GLY A 143 9.46 7.86 -21.56
N LEU A 144 8.80 6.92 -20.88
CA LEU A 144 9.38 5.62 -20.48
C LEU A 144 9.66 4.72 -21.68
N PHE A 145 8.83 4.82 -22.72
CA PHE A 145 8.90 3.97 -23.92
C PHE A 145 9.84 4.53 -24.98
N LEU A 146 10.29 5.78 -24.82
CA LEU A 146 11.15 6.51 -25.75
C LEU A 146 12.64 6.54 -25.33
N ALA A 147 12.96 6.12 -24.11
CA ALA A 147 14.33 6.17 -23.58
C ALA A 147 15.15 4.93 -23.99
N PRO A 148 16.40 5.08 -24.49
CA PRO A 148 17.26 3.94 -24.78
C PRO A 148 17.65 3.20 -23.49
N SER A 149 17.49 1.87 -23.50
CA SER A 149 17.87 0.98 -22.40
C SER A 149 19.39 0.92 -22.23
N GLU A 150 19.92 1.32 -21.07
CA GLU A 150 21.34 1.11 -20.70
C GLU A 150 21.62 -0.34 -20.22
N THR A 151 20.57 -1.13 -19.97
CA THR A 151 20.66 -2.48 -19.38
C THR A 151 20.51 -3.61 -20.40
N GLY A 152 20.22 -3.31 -21.67
CA GLY A 152 20.02 -4.30 -22.72
C GLY A 152 18.62 -4.94 -22.75
N TYR A 153 17.72 -4.54 -21.86
CA TYR A 153 16.33 -4.99 -21.79
C TYR A 153 15.40 -3.76 -21.78
N GLY A 154 14.60 -3.59 -22.84
CA GLY A 154 13.72 -2.43 -23.14
C GLY A 154 13.86 -1.95 -24.61
N PRO A 155 12.78 -1.65 -25.36
CA PRO A 155 12.66 -2.01 -26.79
C PRO A 155 13.23 -0.94 -27.75
N PRO A 156 13.19 -1.19 -29.07
CA PRO A 156 14.09 -2.01 -29.86
C PRO A 156 15.20 -1.16 -30.52
N VAL A 157 16.32 -1.82 -30.84
CA VAL A 157 17.15 -1.41 -31.97
C VAL A 157 16.23 -1.23 -33.18
N ARG A 158 16.26 -0.05 -33.83
CA ARG A 158 15.60 0.18 -35.13
C ARG A 158 15.96 -0.95 -36.09
N ILE A 159 15.04 -1.88 -36.33
CA ILE A 159 15.10 -2.76 -37.50
C ILE A 159 14.14 -2.16 -38.52
N THR A 160 14.68 -1.26 -39.35
CA THR A 160 14.07 -0.94 -40.63
C THR A 160 14.05 -2.21 -41.48
N TYR A 161 12.86 -2.70 -41.81
CA TYR A 161 12.70 -3.64 -42.92
C TYR A 161 13.10 -2.92 -44.22
N GLN A 162 14.26 -3.25 -44.78
CA GLN A 162 14.59 -2.89 -46.16
C GLN A 162 14.22 -4.06 -47.07
N PRO A 163 13.29 -3.91 -48.03
CA PRO A 163 13.26 -4.80 -49.17
C PRO A 163 14.58 -4.62 -49.92
N SER A 164 15.32 -5.72 -50.09
CA SER A 164 16.49 -5.77 -50.96
C SER A 164 16.16 -5.21 -52.34
N LYS A 165 16.86 -4.18 -52.77
CA LYS A 165 17.11 -3.95 -54.19
C LYS A 165 18.61 -3.92 -54.42
N ASP A 166 19.02 -4.76 -55.37
CA ASP A 166 20.38 -4.88 -55.88
C ASP A 166 20.82 -3.56 -56.52
N ASP A 167 21.89 -2.92 -56.00
CA ASP A 167 22.94 -2.26 -56.81
C ASP A 167 23.95 -1.37 -56.05
N GLY A 168 23.84 -1.15 -54.74
CA GLY A 168 24.97 -0.71 -53.91
C GLY A 168 25.59 0.67 -54.23
N SER A 169 24.91 1.78 -53.89
CA SER A 169 25.53 3.11 -53.74
C SER A 169 24.88 3.96 -52.63
N ALA A 170 25.64 4.33 -51.57
CA ALA A 170 26.10 5.67 -51.11
C ALA A 170 25.00 6.61 -50.53
N GLU A 171 25.15 7.46 -49.50
CA GLU A 171 26.19 7.90 -48.55
C GLU A 171 25.48 8.65 -47.36
N LEU A 172 26.14 8.81 -46.20
CA LEU A 172 25.63 9.43 -44.95
C LEU A 172 25.42 10.96 -44.97
N LYS A 173 24.48 11.49 -44.15
CA LYS A 173 24.76 12.58 -43.16
C LYS A 173 23.60 12.89 -42.17
N PRO A 174 23.91 13.30 -40.92
CA PRO A 174 22.96 13.56 -39.84
C PRO A 174 22.51 15.03 -39.77
N MET A 175 21.36 15.31 -39.13
CA MET A 175 21.03 16.67 -38.67
C MET A 175 20.48 16.69 -37.23
N ALA A 176 21.19 17.52 -36.44
CA ALA A 176 20.77 18.30 -35.29
C ALA A 176 20.47 17.62 -33.93
N ARG A 177 21.37 17.91 -32.98
CA ARG A 177 21.17 17.91 -31.52
C ARG A 177 20.25 19.06 -31.08
N SER A 178 19.34 18.77 -30.13
CA SER A 178 18.95 19.62 -28.96
C SER A 178 17.85 18.85 -28.23
N THR A 179 17.70 18.73 -26.91
CA THR A 179 18.45 19.14 -25.71
C THR A 179 17.99 18.19 -24.61
N THR A 180 18.94 17.76 -23.78
CA THR A 180 18.78 16.83 -22.66
C THR A 180 17.71 17.25 -21.64
N GLN A 181 16.74 16.38 -21.37
CA GLN A 181 16.24 16.15 -20.01
C GLN A 181 16.69 14.74 -19.60
N LYS A 182 17.34 14.64 -18.44
CA LYS A 182 17.72 13.35 -17.87
C LYS A 182 16.45 12.65 -17.36
N PRO A 183 16.22 11.37 -17.68
CA PRO A 183 15.21 10.56 -17.01
C PRO A 183 15.51 10.53 -15.51
N GLY A 184 14.49 10.69 -14.67
CA GLY A 184 14.62 10.48 -13.23
C GLY A 184 14.72 8.98 -12.90
N ASP A 185 15.26 8.67 -11.72
CA ASP A 185 15.57 7.30 -11.26
C ASP A 185 14.35 6.33 -11.23
N SER A 186 13.12 6.84 -11.29
CA SER A 186 11.88 6.04 -11.33
C SER A 186 11.58 5.39 -12.70
N VAL A 187 12.15 5.94 -13.77
CA VAL A 187 11.87 5.54 -15.17
C VAL A 187 12.58 4.23 -15.54
N ALA A 188 13.75 3.99 -14.95
CA ALA A 188 14.61 2.85 -15.26
C ALA A 188 14.11 1.50 -14.67
N GLN A 189 13.15 1.53 -13.75
CA GLN A 189 12.67 0.33 -13.06
C GLN A 189 11.43 -0.32 -13.71
N ILE A 190 10.76 0.36 -14.65
CA ILE A 190 9.44 -0.04 -15.19
C ILE A 190 9.56 -0.88 -16.49
N ALA A 191 10.73 -0.91 -17.14
CA ALA A 191 10.88 -1.36 -18.53
C ALA A 191 10.96 -2.88 -18.78
N ALA A 192 10.46 -3.73 -17.87
CA ALA A 192 10.45 -5.17 -18.07
C ALA A 192 9.12 -5.79 -17.61
N PHE A 193 8.74 -6.88 -18.28
CA PHE A 193 7.68 -7.84 -17.93
C PHE A 193 6.25 -7.53 -18.35
N GLU A 194 5.75 -8.27 -19.36
CA GLU A 194 4.34 -8.34 -19.76
C GLU A 194 4.05 -9.67 -20.51
N ARG A 195 3.20 -10.58 -19.98
CA ARG A 195 2.57 -11.69 -20.74
C ARG A 195 1.44 -12.47 -20.01
N GLY A 196 0.18 -12.30 -20.45
CA GLY A 196 -0.88 -13.30 -20.29
C GLY A 196 -2.10 -12.86 -19.48
N PHE A 197 -3.30 -13.15 -19.98
CA PHE A 197 -4.61 -12.86 -19.38
C PHE A 197 -5.44 -14.13 -19.41
N ASN A 198 -6.06 -14.50 -18.29
CA ASN A 198 -6.84 -15.72 -18.12
C ASN A 198 -8.18 -15.36 -17.47
N MET A 199 -9.26 -15.99 -17.91
CA MET A 199 -10.60 -15.84 -17.33
C MET A 199 -10.98 -17.11 -16.58
N VAL A 200 -11.78 -16.98 -15.52
CA VAL A 200 -12.19 -18.11 -14.67
C VAL A 200 -13.70 -18.08 -14.44
N THR A 201 -14.33 -19.24 -14.59
CA THR A 201 -15.73 -19.49 -14.26
C THR A 201 -15.81 -20.40 -13.03
N LEU A 202 -16.67 -20.04 -12.08
CA LEU A 202 -16.82 -20.66 -10.78
C LEU A 202 -18.22 -21.28 -10.64
N ASP A 203 -18.32 -22.47 -10.07
CA ASP A 203 -19.62 -23.02 -9.70
C ASP A 203 -20.12 -22.43 -8.36
N GLU A 204 -21.40 -22.69 -8.03
CA GLU A 204 -22.03 -22.19 -6.79
C GLU A 204 -21.29 -22.64 -5.52
N GLU A 205 -20.64 -23.81 -5.54
CA GLU A 205 -19.86 -24.31 -4.41
C GLU A 205 -18.53 -23.55 -4.28
N GLY A 206 -17.89 -23.22 -5.40
CA GLY A 206 -16.71 -22.37 -5.48
C GLY A 206 -16.97 -20.96 -4.96
N TRP A 207 -18.14 -20.40 -5.26
CA TRP A 207 -18.57 -19.10 -4.74
C TRP A 207 -18.68 -19.05 -3.22
N SER A 208 -19.16 -20.13 -2.59
CA SER A 208 -19.30 -20.20 -1.13
C SER A 208 -17.97 -20.25 -0.36
N LYS A 209 -16.85 -20.49 -1.05
CA LYS A 209 -15.50 -20.65 -0.48
C LYS A 209 -14.68 -19.35 -0.51
N ILE A 210 -15.12 -18.34 -1.25
CA ILE A 210 -14.46 -17.01 -1.30
C ILE A 210 -15.02 -16.16 -0.15
N PRO A 211 -14.18 -15.59 0.74
CA PRO A 211 -14.66 -14.74 1.82
C PRO A 211 -15.39 -13.53 1.25
N SER A 212 -16.69 -13.39 1.55
CA SER A 212 -17.44 -12.19 1.20
C SER A 212 -16.98 -11.01 2.05
N VAL A 213 -16.46 -9.96 1.41
CA VAL A 213 -16.29 -8.66 2.06
C VAL A 213 -17.67 -8.02 2.09
N GLU A 214 -18.26 -7.87 3.28
CA GLU A 214 -19.50 -7.12 3.44
C GLU A 214 -19.25 -5.66 3.04
N CYS A 215 -19.81 -5.23 1.91
CA CYS A 215 -19.98 -3.82 1.62
C CYS A 215 -20.87 -3.22 2.70
N LEU A 216 -20.37 -2.18 3.38
CA LEU A 216 -21.14 -1.44 4.37
C LEU A 216 -22.49 -1.02 3.76
N PRO A 217 -23.63 -1.27 4.45
CA PRO A 217 -24.93 -0.96 3.89
C PRO A 217 -25.10 0.55 3.71
N VAL A 218 -25.56 0.94 2.51
CA VAL A 218 -26.14 2.26 2.29
C VAL A 218 -27.54 2.23 2.91
N ASP A 219 -27.72 2.96 4.00
CA ASP A 219 -29.03 3.17 4.63
C ASP A 219 -30.03 3.67 3.58
N SER A 220 -30.94 2.79 3.18
CA SER A 220 -32.19 3.18 2.55
C SER A 220 -33.33 2.32 3.09
N ASP A 221 -33.84 2.76 4.24
CA ASP A 221 -35.16 2.35 4.71
C ASP A 221 -36.22 2.66 3.64
N ARG A 222 -36.81 1.61 3.05
CA ARG A 222 -38.27 1.32 3.10
C ARG A 222 -38.69 0.26 2.05
N GLY A 223 -39.12 -0.91 2.56
CA GLY A 223 -40.47 -1.40 2.27
C GLY A 223 -40.67 -2.62 1.36
N SER A 224 -40.90 -3.76 2.05
CA SER A 224 -41.89 -4.83 1.80
C SER A 224 -41.70 -5.87 0.68
N ASP A 225 -41.43 -7.10 1.16
CA ASP A 225 -42.11 -8.39 0.93
C ASP A 225 -42.34 -8.92 -0.50
N SER A 226 -41.74 -10.08 -0.83
CA SER A 226 -42.40 -11.40 -0.69
C SER A 226 -41.65 -12.54 -1.40
N ASP A 227 -41.26 -13.54 -0.59
CA ASP A 227 -41.12 -14.99 -0.79
C ASP A 227 -41.03 -15.64 -2.19
N SER A 228 -40.01 -16.51 -2.34
CA SER A 228 -40.09 -17.99 -2.48
C SER A 228 -39.23 -18.63 -3.58
N ASP A 229 -38.26 -19.41 -3.08
CA ASP A 229 -37.82 -20.77 -3.45
C ASP A 229 -37.25 -21.13 -4.85
N GLU A 230 -35.96 -21.49 -4.81
CA GLU A 230 -35.33 -22.75 -5.25
C GLU A 230 -35.56 -23.34 -6.67
N ASN A 231 -34.44 -23.42 -7.40
CA ASN A 231 -33.94 -24.54 -8.22
C ASN A 231 -34.69 -25.00 -9.50
N ALA A 232 -34.15 -24.53 -10.63
CA ALA A 232 -33.81 -25.21 -11.91
C ALA A 232 -34.68 -26.37 -12.47
N ALA A 233 -35.23 -26.14 -13.68
CA ALA A 233 -35.23 -27.12 -14.78
C ALA A 233 -35.48 -26.46 -16.17
N VAL A 234 -34.81 -27.01 -17.17
CA VAL A 234 -34.62 -26.62 -18.58
C VAL A 234 -35.82 -26.96 -19.50
N PHE A 235 -36.15 -26.12 -20.51
CA PHE A 235 -36.39 -26.46 -21.96
C PHE A 235 -37.05 -25.33 -22.81
N SER A 236 -36.59 -25.18 -24.07
CA SER A 236 -37.19 -24.41 -25.20
C SER A 236 -38.18 -25.28 -26.03
N PRO A 237 -38.60 -24.95 -27.27
CA PRO A 237 -39.27 -23.78 -27.88
C PRO A 237 -40.65 -24.15 -28.52
N GLY A 238 -41.47 -23.20 -29.00
CA GLY A 238 -42.47 -23.49 -30.05
C GLY A 238 -43.77 -22.67 -30.13
N ASP A 239 -43.89 -21.93 -31.23
CA ASP A 239 -45.08 -21.71 -32.08
C ASP A 239 -46.28 -20.81 -31.68
N SER A 240 -46.28 -19.62 -32.32
CA SER A 240 -47.22 -19.23 -33.38
C SER A 240 -48.42 -18.28 -33.10
N SER A 241 -48.25 -17.04 -33.62
CA SER A 241 -49.22 -16.22 -34.40
C SER A 241 -50.31 -15.40 -33.66
N PRO A 242 -51.00 -14.43 -34.33
CA PRO A 242 -50.48 -13.13 -34.80
C PRO A 242 -51.44 -11.92 -34.53
N GLY A 243 -50.94 -10.68 -34.68
CA GLY A 243 -51.73 -9.44 -34.79
C GLY A 243 -51.56 -8.50 -33.59
N SER A 244 -51.45 -7.18 -33.71
CA SER A 244 -51.86 -6.26 -34.76
C SER A 244 -51.06 -4.95 -34.72
N HIS A 245 -50.84 -4.39 -35.91
CA HIS A 245 -50.23 -3.09 -36.18
C HIS A 245 -50.78 -1.92 -35.36
N SER A 246 -49.86 -1.07 -34.87
CA SER A 246 -50.06 0.39 -34.86
C SER A 246 -48.77 1.07 -35.28
N SER A 247 -48.76 1.52 -36.53
CA SER A 247 -47.79 2.43 -37.12
C SER A 247 -47.88 3.80 -36.46
N PHE A 248 -46.77 4.30 -35.93
CA PHE A 248 -46.51 5.73 -35.83
C PHE A 248 -45.12 6.02 -36.42
N SER A 249 -45.11 7.10 -37.18
CA SER A 249 -44.14 7.58 -38.15
C SER A 249 -42.79 8.00 -37.57
N SER A 250 -41.73 7.63 -38.27
CA SER A 250 -40.39 8.21 -38.19
C SER A 250 -40.40 9.73 -38.46
N PRO A 251 -39.56 10.50 -37.76
CA PRO A 251 -38.97 11.71 -38.32
C PRO A 251 -37.53 11.41 -38.77
N ASP A 252 -37.34 11.57 -40.08
CA ASP A 252 -36.16 12.02 -40.82
C ASP A 252 -34.75 11.82 -40.25
N ASP A 253 -33.99 11.07 -41.05
CA ASP A 253 -32.57 11.20 -41.36
C ASP A 253 -31.94 12.56 -40.98
N SER A 254 -31.08 12.53 -39.98
CA SER A 254 -29.95 13.46 -39.88
C SER A 254 -28.75 12.73 -39.29
N ASP A 255 -27.84 12.34 -40.17
CA ASP A 255 -26.40 12.13 -39.96
C ASP A 255 -26.00 11.47 -38.62
N ASP A 256 -26.34 10.20 -38.46
CA ASP A 256 -25.65 9.32 -37.52
C ASP A 256 -24.40 8.80 -38.25
N GLU A 257 -23.29 9.53 -38.13
CA GLU A 257 -21.95 9.00 -38.39
C GLU A 257 -21.67 7.92 -37.34
N GLY A 258 -22.32 6.75 -37.51
CA GLY A 258 -22.06 5.56 -36.74
C GLY A 258 -20.57 5.26 -36.81
N PHE A 259 -19.96 5.20 -35.63
CA PHE A 259 -18.53 4.93 -35.42
C PHE A 259 -18.16 3.61 -36.12
N ASP A 260 -17.54 3.71 -37.29
CA ASP A 260 -17.21 2.58 -38.18
C ASP A 260 -15.86 1.98 -37.77
N TRP A 261 -15.89 1.11 -36.77
CA TRP A 261 -14.70 0.47 -36.18
C TRP A 261 -13.85 -0.30 -37.20
N LYS A 262 -14.45 -0.80 -38.28
CA LYS A 262 -13.73 -1.49 -39.38
C LYS A 262 -12.82 -0.54 -40.16
N LYS A 263 -13.17 0.76 -40.24
CA LYS A 263 -12.27 1.78 -40.80
C LYS A 263 -11.09 2.08 -39.88
N GLN A 264 -11.27 2.02 -38.56
CA GLN A 264 -10.19 2.22 -37.59
C GLN A 264 -9.21 1.03 -37.58
N GLN A 265 -9.71 -0.21 -37.62
CA GLN A 265 -8.89 -1.41 -37.88
C GLN A 265 -8.06 -1.30 -39.17
N GLN A 266 -8.62 -0.69 -40.23
CA GLN A 266 -7.91 -0.46 -41.50
C GLN A 266 -6.85 0.65 -41.41
N GLN A 267 -7.05 1.67 -40.56
CA GLN A 267 -6.05 2.70 -40.26
C GLN A 267 -4.91 2.14 -39.39
N LEU A 268 -5.20 1.19 -38.49
CA LEU A 268 -4.22 0.53 -37.60
C LEU A 268 -3.22 -0.34 -38.37
N GLN A 269 -3.62 -0.97 -39.49
CA GLN A 269 -2.67 -1.66 -40.37
C GLN A 269 -1.60 -0.71 -40.97
N GLN A 270 -1.76 0.61 -40.81
CA GLN A 270 -0.82 1.64 -41.27
C GLN A 270 -0.04 2.34 -40.15
N HIS A 271 -0.35 2.06 -38.87
CA HIS A 271 0.39 2.56 -37.70
C HIS A 271 1.37 1.48 -37.19
N PRO A 272 2.66 1.52 -37.57
CA PRO A 272 3.64 0.63 -36.99
C PRO A 272 3.80 0.99 -35.50
N GLY A 273 3.69 0.02 -34.60
CA GLY A 273 3.69 0.19 -33.13
C GLY A 273 4.94 0.83 -32.51
N ALA A 274 5.22 2.08 -32.87
CA ALA A 274 6.30 2.91 -32.38
C ALA A 274 5.75 4.31 -32.11
N LEU A 275 5.98 4.83 -30.90
CA LEU A 275 5.61 6.18 -30.52
C LEU A 275 6.36 7.21 -31.40
N ASP A 276 5.63 8.08 -32.08
CA ASP A 276 6.14 9.24 -32.80
C ASP A 276 6.05 10.48 -31.90
N THR A 277 7.21 11.04 -31.57
CA THR A 277 7.34 12.29 -30.81
C THR A 277 6.66 13.52 -31.45
N ALA A 278 6.19 13.41 -32.71
CA ALA A 278 5.43 14.44 -33.41
C ALA A 278 3.91 14.21 -33.42
N SER A 279 3.44 13.02 -32.99
CA SER A 279 2.02 12.66 -32.91
C SER A 279 1.45 13.12 -31.57
N VAL A 280 0.35 13.89 -31.60
CA VAL A 280 -0.38 14.29 -30.38
C VAL A 280 -1.24 13.13 -29.86
N ASP A 281 -1.42 12.09 -30.67
CA ASP A 281 -2.28 10.94 -30.38
C ASP A 281 -1.55 9.81 -29.63
N ASP A 282 -0.22 9.90 -29.50
CA ASP A 282 0.65 8.89 -28.89
C ASP A 282 0.85 9.12 -27.37
N VAL A 283 -0.26 9.36 -26.66
CA VAL A 283 -0.26 9.56 -25.21
C VAL A 283 -0.31 8.21 -24.51
N VAL A 284 0.55 8.01 -23.50
CA VAL A 284 0.51 6.82 -22.65
C VAL A 284 0.19 7.24 -21.22
N GLN A 285 -1.02 6.96 -20.78
CA GLN A 285 -1.47 7.30 -19.43
C GLN A 285 -1.44 6.08 -18.52
N ARG A 286 -1.06 6.27 -17.26
CA ARG A 286 -1.24 5.26 -16.20
C ARG A 286 -2.00 5.85 -15.04
N LEU A 287 -3.00 5.13 -14.56
CA LEU A 287 -3.65 5.51 -13.31
C LEU A 287 -2.69 5.24 -12.15
N HIS A 288 -2.62 6.19 -11.22
CA HIS A 288 -1.80 6.07 -10.02
C HIS A 288 -2.61 6.47 -8.79
N PRO A 289 -2.61 5.68 -7.69
CA PRO A 289 -3.43 5.97 -6.51
C PRO A 289 -3.12 7.33 -5.85
N SER A 290 -1.90 7.85 -6.07
CA SER A 290 -1.49 9.18 -5.60
C SER A 290 -2.07 10.37 -6.40
N VAL A 291 -2.74 10.13 -7.54
CA VAL A 291 -3.38 11.21 -8.33
C VAL A 291 -4.82 10.87 -8.70
N ASP A 292 -5.15 9.58 -8.85
CA ASP A 292 -6.48 9.10 -9.23
C ASP A 292 -7.29 8.60 -8.04
N LYS A 293 -8.58 8.96 -8.02
CA LYS A 293 -9.54 8.57 -6.97
C LYS A 293 -10.32 7.29 -7.27
N LEU A 294 -10.18 6.77 -8.48
CA LEU A 294 -10.89 5.59 -8.94
C LEU A 294 -10.37 4.35 -8.20
N ARG A 295 -11.27 3.45 -7.78
CA ARG A 295 -10.94 2.24 -7.00
C ARG A 295 -11.72 1.05 -7.56
N ILE A 296 -11.11 -0.12 -7.55
CA ILE A 296 -11.76 -1.38 -7.93
C ILE A 296 -12.73 -1.79 -6.82
N GLY A 297 -14.02 -1.94 -7.13
CA GLY A 297 -15.06 -2.24 -6.15
C GLY A 297 -15.25 -3.72 -5.81
N ILE A 298 -14.48 -4.63 -6.42
CA ILE A 298 -14.57 -6.08 -6.19
C ILE A 298 -13.37 -6.60 -5.38
N PRO A 299 -13.49 -7.76 -4.71
CA PRO A 299 -12.35 -8.43 -4.10
C PRO A 299 -11.20 -8.64 -5.10
N THR A 300 -9.96 -8.38 -4.64
CA THR A 300 -8.74 -8.59 -5.45
C THR A 300 -7.71 -9.41 -4.70
N ALA A 301 -6.97 -10.26 -5.41
CA ALA A 301 -5.80 -10.98 -4.91
C ALA A 301 -4.56 -10.55 -5.68
N HIS A 302 -3.48 -10.21 -4.96
CA HIS A 302 -2.23 -9.70 -5.52
C HIS A 302 -1.11 -10.71 -5.27
N ILE A 303 -0.47 -11.19 -6.33
CA ILE A 303 0.58 -12.21 -6.27
C ILE A 303 1.86 -11.60 -6.82
N TYR A 304 2.80 -11.29 -5.92
CA TYR A 304 4.10 -10.72 -6.25
C TYR A 304 5.22 -11.61 -5.74
N GLY A 305 6.32 -11.70 -6.50
CA GLY A 305 7.55 -12.32 -5.99
C GLY A 305 8.13 -11.47 -4.86
N SER A 306 8.77 -12.09 -3.85
CA SER A 306 9.35 -11.36 -2.70
C SER A 306 10.50 -10.41 -3.04
N LYS A 307 11.00 -10.46 -4.29
CA LYS A 307 12.01 -9.54 -4.84
C LYS A 307 11.43 -8.57 -5.86
N ASP A 308 10.12 -8.62 -6.11
CA ASP A 308 9.43 -7.74 -7.04
C ASP A 308 9.41 -6.30 -6.46
N PRO A 309 9.77 -5.26 -7.23
CA PRO A 309 9.70 -3.87 -6.77
C PRO A 309 8.30 -3.43 -6.31
N TYR A 310 7.23 -4.11 -6.77
CA TYR A 310 5.85 -3.85 -6.39
C TYR A 310 5.35 -4.73 -5.22
N TYR A 311 6.21 -5.59 -4.67
CA TYR A 311 5.88 -6.44 -3.52
C TYR A 311 5.36 -5.66 -2.30
N PRO A 312 5.94 -4.50 -1.89
CA PRO A 312 5.46 -3.74 -0.74
C PRO A 312 3.99 -3.29 -0.87
N GLN A 313 3.53 -3.00 -2.09
CA GLN A 313 2.16 -2.59 -2.37
C GLN A 313 1.17 -3.77 -2.26
N GLY A 314 1.66 -5.00 -2.36
CA GLY A 314 0.90 -6.23 -2.13
C GLY A 314 0.90 -6.73 -0.69
N LEU A 315 1.64 -6.08 0.23
CA LEU A 315 1.64 -6.47 1.64
C LEU A 315 0.28 -6.19 2.28
N PRO A 316 -0.34 -7.17 2.97
CA PRO A 316 -1.64 -6.98 3.60
C PRO A 316 -1.52 -6.01 4.78
N VAL A 317 -1.94 -4.77 4.56
CA VAL A 317 -2.28 -3.85 5.65
C VAL A 317 -3.65 -4.27 6.16
N ARG A 318 -3.67 -4.98 7.30
CA ARG A 318 -4.90 -5.48 7.90
C ARG A 318 -5.37 -4.54 9.00
N THR A 319 -6.54 -3.93 8.80
CA THR A 319 -7.19 -3.13 9.85
C THR A 319 -7.75 -4.05 10.93
N LEU A 320 -7.24 -3.91 12.16
CA LEU A 320 -7.73 -4.62 13.34
C LEU A 320 -8.91 -3.89 13.99
N TYR A 321 -8.84 -2.57 13.96
CA TYR A 321 -9.86 -1.67 14.51
C TYR A 321 -9.81 -0.35 13.76
N GLN A 322 -10.98 0.25 13.52
CA GLN A 322 -11.11 1.62 13.04
C GLN A 322 -12.15 2.36 13.88
N ALA A 323 -11.77 3.52 14.40
CA ALA A 323 -12.61 4.38 15.19
C ALA A 323 -13.52 5.27 14.32
N ALA A 324 -14.32 6.12 14.96
CA ALA A 324 -15.00 7.21 14.25
C ALA A 324 -13.96 8.24 13.74
N PRO A 325 -14.25 8.97 12.64
CA PRO A 325 -13.44 10.11 12.20
C PRO A 325 -13.17 11.10 13.34
N TYR A 326 -12.01 11.77 13.28
CA TYR A 326 -11.54 12.69 14.32
C TYR A 326 -11.17 12.05 15.67
N THR A 327 -10.88 10.74 15.65
CA THR A 327 -10.18 10.04 16.74
C THR A 327 -8.67 10.14 16.53
N PHE A 328 -7.90 10.16 17.61
CA PHE A 328 -6.43 10.09 17.57
C PHE A 328 -5.90 8.93 18.43
N LEU A 329 -5.56 7.81 17.79
CA LEU A 329 -4.77 6.76 18.46
C LEU A 329 -3.31 7.16 18.38
N GLU A 330 -2.72 7.46 19.54
CA GLU A 330 -1.36 7.99 19.57
C GLU A 330 -0.34 6.87 19.61
N ASN A 331 -0.27 6.15 20.72
CA ASN A 331 0.80 5.20 20.93
C ASN A 331 0.29 3.77 21.15
N LEU A 332 1.19 2.79 21.14
CA LEU A 332 0.85 1.40 21.43
C LEU A 332 1.96 0.62 22.14
N ALA A 333 1.54 -0.41 22.90
CA ALA A 333 2.42 -1.42 23.46
C ALA A 333 1.81 -2.81 23.31
N VAL A 334 2.61 -3.78 22.87
CA VAL A 334 2.18 -5.17 22.69
C VAL A 334 2.49 -5.97 23.96
N ARG A 335 1.47 -6.60 24.53
CA ARG A 335 1.60 -7.48 25.70
C ARG A 335 2.22 -8.83 25.31
N GLN A 336 2.71 -9.58 26.30
CA GLN A 336 3.31 -10.89 26.04
C GLN A 336 2.34 -11.92 25.44
N ASN A 337 1.04 -11.77 25.69
CA ASN A 337 0.00 -12.62 25.12
C ASN A 337 -0.43 -12.20 23.70
N GLY A 338 0.15 -11.13 23.13
CA GLY A 338 -0.22 -10.60 21.82
C GLY A 338 -1.30 -9.53 21.83
N SER A 339 -1.99 -9.30 22.95
CA SER A 339 -2.95 -8.18 23.06
C SER A 339 -2.24 -6.84 22.96
N ILE A 340 -2.90 -5.85 22.36
CA ILE A 340 -2.32 -4.54 22.05
C ILE A 340 -2.99 -3.50 22.93
N LEU A 341 -2.18 -2.77 23.71
CA LEU A 341 -2.61 -1.58 24.42
C LEU A 341 -2.42 -0.37 23.50
N THR A 342 -3.42 0.50 23.40
CA THR A 342 -3.32 1.75 22.63
C THR A 342 -3.92 2.94 23.37
N THR A 343 -3.31 4.10 23.20
CA THR A 343 -3.65 5.33 23.92
C THR A 343 -4.40 6.32 23.03
N ARG A 344 -5.37 7.03 23.62
CA ARG A 344 -6.16 8.04 22.94
C ARG A 344 -5.72 9.45 23.36
N LEU A 345 -5.14 10.16 22.40
CA LEU A 345 -4.69 11.54 22.60
C LEU A 345 -5.85 12.54 22.59
N ASP A 346 -7.02 12.15 22.08
CA ASP A 346 -8.19 13.02 21.96
C ASP A 346 -9.19 12.93 23.12
N ASP A 347 -9.16 11.88 23.95
CA ASP A 347 -10.14 11.71 25.05
C ASP A 347 -9.68 10.98 26.32
N GLY A 348 -8.38 10.65 26.44
CA GLY A 348 -7.81 10.16 27.69
C GLY A 348 -8.09 8.68 28.01
N TYR A 349 -8.41 7.88 27.00
CA TYR A 349 -8.65 6.43 27.14
C TYR A 349 -7.37 5.61 26.92
N LEU A 350 -7.25 4.55 27.70
CA LEU A 350 -6.38 3.41 27.40
C LEU A 350 -7.26 2.23 26.99
N LEU A 351 -7.00 1.72 25.80
CA LEU A 351 -7.76 0.62 25.20
C LEU A 351 -6.88 -0.62 25.06
N GLU A 352 -7.50 -1.79 25.08
CA GLU A 352 -6.87 -3.07 24.77
C GLU A 352 -7.61 -3.74 23.61
N VAL A 353 -6.86 -4.23 22.63
CA VAL A 353 -7.38 -4.96 21.46
C VAL A 353 -6.73 -6.34 21.43
N ASP A 354 -7.54 -7.39 21.29
CA ASP A 354 -7.04 -8.71 20.92
C ASP A 354 -7.06 -8.83 19.39
N PRO A 355 -5.88 -8.80 18.73
CA PRO A 355 -5.77 -8.75 17.27
C PRO A 355 -6.25 -10.02 16.55
N TYR A 356 -6.57 -11.09 17.29
CA TYR A 356 -7.02 -12.37 16.77
C TYR A 356 -8.50 -12.65 17.03
N SER A 357 -9.15 -11.88 17.91
CA SER A 357 -10.53 -12.13 18.33
C SER A 357 -11.59 -11.63 17.37
N GLY A 358 -11.26 -10.66 16.51
CA GLY A 358 -12.23 -9.89 15.72
C GLY A 358 -13.16 -9.00 16.55
N GLN A 359 -12.95 -8.91 17.87
CA GLN A 359 -13.73 -8.06 18.76
C GLN A 359 -13.15 -6.64 18.79
N GLY A 360 -14.03 -5.65 19.00
CA GLY A 360 -13.62 -4.26 19.18
C GLY A 360 -12.81 -4.03 20.48
N PRO A 361 -12.15 -2.86 20.58
CA PRO A 361 -11.34 -2.51 21.74
C PRO A 361 -12.14 -2.55 23.05
N GLN A 362 -11.49 -3.02 24.10
CA GLN A 362 -11.98 -2.95 25.47
C GLN A 362 -11.32 -1.79 26.20
N THR A 363 -12.11 -1.03 26.97
CA THR A 363 -11.53 0.03 27.82
C THR A 363 -10.81 -0.60 29.01
N VAL A 364 -9.52 -0.33 29.11
CA VAL A 364 -8.69 -0.71 30.27
C VAL A 364 -8.87 0.29 31.40
N HIS A 365 -8.75 1.59 31.05
CA HIS A 365 -8.84 2.68 32.01
C HIS A 365 -9.23 3.98 31.31
N VAL A 366 -9.91 4.85 32.06
CA VAL A 366 -10.21 6.22 31.64
C VAL A 366 -9.51 7.17 32.61
N PHE A 367 -8.55 7.94 32.10
CA PHE A 367 -7.79 8.91 32.87
C PHE A 367 -8.60 10.20 32.98
N SER A 368 -9.72 10.18 33.71
CA SER A 368 -10.75 11.24 33.69
C SER A 368 -10.28 12.64 34.12
N GLU A 369 -9.09 12.75 34.71
CA GLU A 369 -8.46 14.04 35.07
C GLU A 369 -7.72 14.68 33.89
N TYR A 370 -7.53 13.94 32.80
CA TYR A 370 -6.71 14.29 31.65
C TYR A 370 -7.52 14.27 30.37
N LEU A 371 -7.22 15.20 29.47
CA LEU A 371 -7.81 15.24 28.14
C LEU A 371 -7.14 14.26 27.16
N ALA A 372 -5.91 13.84 27.47
CA ALA A 372 -5.09 13.07 26.56
C ALA A 372 -4.24 12.03 27.30
N VAL A 373 -4.06 10.88 26.66
CA VAL A 373 -3.10 9.85 27.04
C VAL A 373 -2.22 9.59 25.82
N GLY A 374 -0.90 9.70 26.01
CA GLY A 374 0.10 9.68 24.94
C GLY A 374 0.99 8.45 25.04
N GLY A 375 2.31 8.67 25.16
CA GLY A 375 3.32 7.61 25.19
C GLY A 375 3.05 6.48 26.20
N ILE A 376 3.29 5.25 25.76
CA ILE A 376 3.21 4.03 26.57
C ILE A 376 4.45 3.15 26.35
N VAL A 377 4.99 2.57 27.42
CA VAL A 377 6.10 1.62 27.32
C VAL A 377 5.99 0.52 28.37
N GLU A 378 6.36 -0.70 27.98
CA GLU A 378 6.51 -1.80 28.93
C GLU A 378 7.86 -1.67 29.66
N THR A 379 7.81 -1.70 30.99
CA THR A 379 8.99 -1.57 31.87
C THR A 379 9.46 -2.92 32.40
N GLU A 380 8.51 -3.82 32.64
CA GLU A 380 8.71 -5.24 32.96
C GLU A 380 7.57 -6.00 32.29
N PRO A 381 7.70 -7.33 32.08
CA PRO A 381 6.60 -8.17 31.62
C PRO A 381 5.27 -7.82 32.27
N ASP A 382 4.31 -7.34 31.48
CA ASP A 382 2.97 -6.95 31.91
C ASP A 382 2.90 -5.77 32.93
N LEU A 383 3.94 -4.93 33.00
CA LEU A 383 3.95 -3.66 33.74
C LEU A 383 4.30 -2.51 32.79
N PHE A 384 3.34 -1.62 32.58
CA PHE A 384 3.46 -0.51 31.64
C PHE A 384 3.54 0.82 32.37
N ALA A 385 4.32 1.75 31.82
CA ALA A 385 4.25 3.16 32.15
C ALA A 385 3.49 3.90 31.04
N VAL A 386 2.62 4.81 31.43
CA VAL A 386 1.73 5.57 30.54
C VAL A 386 1.81 7.05 30.89
N VAL A 387 1.93 7.90 29.89
CA VAL A 387 1.90 9.36 30.04
C VAL A 387 0.47 9.86 29.85
N ALA A 388 -0.01 10.68 30.77
CA ALA A 388 -1.28 11.40 30.66
C ALA A 388 -1.04 12.91 30.85
N GLY A 389 -1.79 13.73 30.13
CA GLY A 389 -1.66 15.18 30.15
C GLY A 389 -2.90 15.87 29.57
N ASN A 390 -2.97 17.18 29.69
CA ASN A 390 -3.99 17.94 28.98
C ASN A 390 -3.41 18.40 27.64
N PHE A 391 -3.96 17.85 26.57
CA PHE A 391 -3.70 18.23 25.20
C PHE A 391 -5.04 18.34 24.46
N SER A 392 -5.16 19.32 23.56
CA SER A 392 -6.32 19.51 22.70
C SER A 392 -5.93 19.21 21.26
N VAL A 393 -6.33 18.04 20.76
CA VAL A 393 -6.10 17.62 19.36
C VAL A 393 -6.69 18.63 18.37
N LEU A 394 -7.93 19.09 18.62
CA LEU A 394 -8.61 20.04 17.72
C LEU A 394 -7.93 21.40 17.65
N GLN A 395 -7.28 21.84 18.73
CA GLN A 395 -6.57 23.13 18.78
C GLN A 395 -5.07 22.98 18.55
N LEU A 396 -4.58 21.74 18.42
CA LEU A 396 -3.16 21.38 18.47
C LEU A 396 -2.44 22.16 19.57
N THR A 397 -2.96 22.08 20.79
CA THR A 397 -2.49 22.88 21.94
C THR A 397 -2.25 21.99 23.15
N SER A 398 -1.02 22.01 23.65
CA SER A 398 -0.66 21.43 24.94
C SER A 398 -0.89 22.42 26.08
N TYR A 399 -1.25 21.93 27.27
CA TYR A 399 -1.37 22.72 28.49
C TYR A 399 -0.22 22.37 29.47
N PRO A 400 0.83 23.20 29.54
CA PRO A 400 1.98 22.96 30.41
C PRO A 400 1.62 22.76 31.88
N GLY A 401 2.41 21.91 32.55
CA GLY A 401 2.28 21.59 33.96
C GLY A 401 1.16 20.62 34.32
N THR A 402 0.52 20.02 33.31
CA THR A 402 -0.55 19.04 33.51
C THR A 402 -0.08 17.59 33.38
N TYR A 403 1.16 17.34 32.98
CA TYR A 403 1.62 15.99 32.65
C TYR A 403 1.91 15.14 33.89
N ALA A 404 1.60 13.84 33.80
CA ALA A 404 1.89 12.85 34.81
C ALA A 404 2.22 11.49 34.20
N VAL A 405 2.98 10.69 34.94
CA VAL A 405 3.29 9.30 34.61
C VAL A 405 2.46 8.39 35.50
N TRP A 406 1.83 7.40 34.89
CA TRP A 406 1.02 6.37 35.52
C TRP A 406 1.60 4.98 35.24
N THR A 407 1.32 4.02 36.10
CA THR A 407 1.64 2.62 35.92
C THR A 407 0.37 1.80 35.71
N VAL A 408 0.41 0.83 34.80
CA VAL A 408 -0.64 -0.15 34.54
C VAL A 408 -0.04 -1.55 34.75
N ASP A 409 -0.44 -2.22 35.83
CA ASP A 409 0.13 -3.49 36.27
C ASP A 409 -0.85 -4.65 36.05
N TYR A 410 -0.52 -5.51 35.08
CA TYR A 410 -1.27 -6.73 34.76
C TYR A 410 -0.74 -7.97 35.50
N ARG A 411 0.35 -7.89 36.27
CA ARG A 411 1.02 -9.07 36.85
C ARG A 411 0.19 -9.81 37.90
N ALA A 412 -0.69 -9.08 38.60
CA ALA A 412 -1.67 -9.67 39.52
C ALA A 412 -2.90 -10.21 38.77
N SER A 413 -3.29 -9.52 37.70
CA SER A 413 -4.45 -9.80 36.85
C SER A 413 -4.31 -11.03 35.99
N SER A 414 -3.11 -11.26 35.42
CA SER A 414 -2.78 -12.44 34.61
C SER A 414 -2.91 -13.76 35.37
N ARG A 415 -2.95 -13.73 36.71
CA ARG A 415 -3.18 -14.90 37.56
C ARG A 415 -4.64 -15.15 37.95
N LEU A 416 -5.50 -14.14 37.82
CA LEU A 416 -6.84 -14.13 38.44
C LEU A 416 -7.97 -13.64 37.52
N GLY A 417 -7.69 -13.20 36.29
CA GLY A 417 -8.69 -12.63 35.38
C GLY A 417 -9.27 -11.29 35.87
N ALA A 418 -8.56 -10.59 36.75
CA ALA A 418 -8.97 -9.30 37.31
C ALA A 418 -8.54 -8.12 36.41
N ALA A 419 -9.17 -6.96 36.52
CA ALA A 419 -8.71 -5.73 35.85
C ALA A 419 -7.29 -5.34 36.34
N PRO A 420 -6.43 -4.71 35.51
CA PRO A 420 -5.10 -4.29 35.92
C PRO A 420 -5.13 -3.23 37.01
N LEU A 421 -4.08 -3.17 37.83
CA LEU A 421 -3.92 -2.10 38.80
C LEU A 421 -3.35 -0.87 38.09
N VAL A 422 -4.12 0.22 38.09
CA VAL A 422 -3.70 1.52 37.52
C VAL A 422 -3.43 2.49 38.66
N SER A 423 -2.23 3.09 38.68
CA SER A 423 -1.82 4.03 39.74
C SER A 423 -0.88 5.12 39.23
N LYS A 424 -1.02 6.33 39.74
CA LYS A 424 -0.11 7.44 39.42
C LYS A 424 1.26 7.21 40.06
N LEU A 425 2.32 7.36 39.27
CA LEU A 425 3.71 7.27 39.71
C LEU A 425 4.26 8.65 40.10
N ALA A 426 4.07 9.65 39.25
CA ALA A 426 4.56 11.00 39.48
C ALA A 426 3.77 12.04 38.67
N ASP A 427 3.55 13.22 39.23
CA ASP A 427 3.24 14.42 38.46
C ASP A 427 4.56 15.04 37.95
N VAL A 428 4.54 15.62 36.76
CA VAL A 428 5.71 16.27 36.11
C VAL A 428 5.34 17.73 35.75
N PRO A 429 5.09 18.60 36.75
CA PRO A 429 4.58 19.96 36.54
C PRO A 429 5.51 20.91 35.76
N GLU A 430 6.80 20.58 35.61
CA GLU A 430 7.72 21.35 34.77
C GLU A 430 7.60 21.02 33.28
N ALA A 431 6.95 19.90 32.93
CA ALA A 431 6.81 19.50 31.54
C ALA A 431 5.75 20.31 30.79
N HIS A 432 6.04 20.62 29.54
CA HIS A 432 5.16 21.36 28.66
C HIS A 432 4.39 20.45 27.71
N PHE A 433 5.03 19.43 27.15
CA PHE A 433 4.38 18.42 26.33
C PHE A 433 5.19 17.13 26.37
N ILE A 434 4.83 16.17 27.22
CA ILE A 434 5.49 14.85 27.22
C ILE A 434 4.87 13.99 26.12
N ASP A 435 5.70 13.59 25.17
CA ASP A 435 5.30 12.78 24.04
C ASP A 435 5.98 11.40 24.12
N GLY A 436 7.06 11.18 23.36
CA GLY A 436 7.78 9.92 23.34
C GLY A 436 8.35 9.51 24.70
N VAL A 437 8.12 8.25 25.05
CA VAL A 437 8.60 7.61 26.28
C VAL A 437 9.36 6.33 25.96
N THR A 438 10.46 6.10 26.68
CA THR A 438 11.15 4.81 26.68
C THR A 438 11.61 4.42 28.08
N TYR A 439 11.90 3.14 28.25
CA TYR A 439 12.47 2.60 29.48
C TYR A 439 13.92 2.17 29.23
N VAL A 440 14.81 2.50 30.17
CA VAL A 440 16.21 2.04 30.15
C VAL A 440 16.40 1.04 31.30
N PRO A 441 16.44 -0.28 31.02
CA PRO A 441 16.46 -1.31 32.05
C PRO A 441 17.66 -1.23 33.00
N SER A 442 18.85 -0.90 32.49
CA SER A 442 20.07 -0.84 33.30
C SER A 442 20.04 0.29 34.34
N ALA A 443 19.28 1.35 34.07
CA ALA A 443 19.08 2.49 34.95
C ALA A 443 17.80 2.37 35.79
N HIS A 444 16.93 1.38 35.49
CA HIS A 444 15.59 1.26 36.03
C HIS A 444 14.81 2.59 36.01
N SER A 445 14.90 3.30 34.88
CA SER A 445 14.38 4.65 34.72
C SER A 445 13.64 4.82 33.40
N LEU A 446 12.57 5.61 33.42
CA LEU A 446 11.93 6.13 32.22
C LEU A 446 12.68 7.36 31.70
N TYR A 447 12.63 7.55 30.39
CA TYR A 447 13.04 8.76 29.71
C TYR A 447 11.82 9.34 29.01
N LEU A 448 11.57 10.62 29.26
CA LEU A 448 10.36 11.32 28.83
C LEU A 448 10.80 12.50 27.94
N GLY A 449 10.48 12.45 26.65
CA GLY A 449 10.75 13.54 25.73
C GLY A 449 9.72 14.67 25.90
N ASP A 450 10.19 15.88 26.21
CA ASP A 450 9.37 17.08 26.20
C ASP A 450 9.42 17.73 24.82
N ALA A 451 8.39 17.51 24.04
CA ALA A 451 8.26 17.92 22.64
C ALA A 451 8.16 19.45 22.47
N ASP A 452 7.75 20.18 23.50
CA ASP A 452 7.71 21.65 23.45
C ASP A 452 9.04 22.28 23.92
N LEU A 453 9.56 21.83 25.06
CA LEU A 453 10.83 22.37 25.61
C LEU A 453 12.08 21.86 24.91
N GLY A 454 12.01 20.70 24.26
CA GLY A 454 13.14 20.02 23.64
C GLY A 454 14.16 19.49 24.64
N VAL A 455 13.68 18.93 25.74
CA VAL A 455 14.50 18.29 26.78
C VAL A 455 14.03 16.87 27.04
N ILE A 456 14.89 16.02 27.60
CA ILE A 456 14.51 14.67 28.02
C ILE A 456 14.67 14.57 29.54
N TYR A 457 13.57 14.28 30.23
CA TYR A 457 13.59 13.97 31.65
C TYR A 457 13.99 12.50 31.87
N LYS A 458 14.73 12.23 32.94
CA LYS A 458 14.92 10.87 33.46
C LYS A 458 14.13 10.74 34.75
N LEU A 459 13.25 9.74 34.83
CA LEU A 459 12.40 9.45 35.98
C LEU A 459 12.73 8.08 36.55
N ASP A 460 13.04 8.03 37.84
CA ASP A 460 13.30 6.78 38.57
C ASP A 460 11.98 6.06 38.88
N MET A 461 11.88 4.80 38.42
CA MET A 461 10.64 4.02 38.53
C MET A 461 10.26 3.62 39.97
N HIS A 462 11.20 3.64 40.91
CA HIS A 462 10.91 3.30 42.31
C HIS A 462 10.34 4.49 43.09
N SER A 463 10.94 5.67 42.92
CA SER A 463 10.66 6.84 43.75
C SER A 463 9.77 7.88 43.07
N GLY A 464 9.57 7.77 41.76
CA GLY A 464 8.87 8.78 40.95
C GLY A 464 9.64 10.09 40.81
N LYS A 465 10.88 10.17 41.33
CA LYS A 465 11.70 11.38 41.22
C LYS A 465 12.28 11.48 39.81
N TYR A 466 12.31 12.70 39.29
CA TYR A 466 12.83 12.99 37.97
C TYR A 466 13.70 14.25 37.95
N TYR A 467 14.47 14.39 36.87
CA TYR A 467 15.25 15.58 36.56
C TYR A 467 15.50 15.65 35.04
N VAL A 468 15.84 16.83 34.52
CA VAL A 468 16.28 16.98 33.12
C VAL A 468 17.63 16.29 32.95
N ALA A 469 17.68 15.18 32.22
CA ALA A 469 18.88 14.40 32.01
C ALA A 469 19.61 14.79 30.71
N ILE A 470 18.86 15.20 29.68
CA ILE A 470 19.41 15.58 28.38
C ILE A 470 18.77 16.89 27.94
N ASN A 471 19.61 17.82 27.50
CA ASN A 471 19.22 19.09 26.92
C ASN A 471 20.09 19.35 25.69
N ASP A 472 19.77 18.64 24.61
CA ASP A 472 20.52 18.65 23.36
C ASP A 472 19.78 19.47 22.30
N THR A 473 20.52 20.15 21.43
CA THR A 473 19.93 20.93 20.33
C THR A 473 19.13 20.09 19.35
N LEU A 474 19.46 18.80 19.17
CA LEU A 474 18.74 17.89 18.28
C LEU A 474 17.37 17.45 18.84
N ALA A 475 17.07 17.73 20.11
CA ALA A 475 15.75 17.48 20.70
C ALA A 475 14.82 18.72 20.63
N ARG A 476 15.37 19.90 20.32
CA ARG A 476 14.59 21.15 20.26
C ARG A 476 13.94 21.33 18.90
N LYS A 477 12.86 22.10 18.89
CA LYS A 477 12.22 22.57 17.65
C LYS A 477 13.23 23.31 16.78
N CYS A 478 13.14 23.11 15.46
CA CYS A 478 14.00 23.81 14.51
C CYS A 478 13.58 25.26 14.34
N LEU A 479 12.27 25.51 14.33
CA LEU A 479 11.66 26.82 14.31
C LEU A 479 10.76 26.99 15.52
N SER A 480 10.66 28.21 16.04
CA SER A 480 9.74 28.52 17.15
C SER A 480 8.26 28.36 16.77
N THR A 481 7.96 28.29 15.48
CA THR A 481 6.62 28.05 14.93
C THR A 481 6.28 26.58 14.77
N ASP A 482 7.28 25.69 14.87
CA ASP A 482 7.01 24.25 14.82
C ASP A 482 6.15 23.89 16.03
N PHE A 483 5.17 23.02 15.81
CA PHE A 483 4.29 22.54 16.86
C PHE A 483 5.09 21.76 17.91
N GLU A 484 5.96 20.86 17.47
CA GLU A 484 6.76 19.98 18.32
C GLU A 484 8.21 19.83 17.82
N GLY A 485 9.07 19.40 18.74
CA GLY A 485 10.46 19.03 18.49
C GLY A 485 10.62 17.53 18.61
N ILE A 486 11.30 17.07 19.66
CA ILE A 486 11.41 15.64 19.99
C ILE A 486 10.03 14.98 20.07
N ASN A 487 9.90 13.80 19.46
CA ASN A 487 8.68 12.99 19.52
C ASN A 487 9.09 11.56 19.93
N GLY A 488 9.03 10.58 19.04
CA GLY A 488 9.35 9.18 19.29
C GLY A 488 10.69 9.01 19.99
N LEU A 489 10.73 8.15 21.01
CA LEU A 489 11.90 7.92 21.85
C LEU A 489 12.05 6.43 22.12
N LYS A 490 13.22 5.85 21.82
CA LYS A 490 13.50 4.43 22.01
C LYS A 490 14.93 4.19 22.51
N TYR A 491 15.14 3.07 23.19
CA TYR A 491 16.45 2.63 23.68
C TYR A 491 16.88 1.36 22.98
N LEU A 492 18.11 1.34 22.44
CA LEU A 492 18.72 0.15 21.85
C LEU A 492 20.24 0.19 22.04
N ASN A 493 20.84 -0.92 22.46
CA ASN A 493 22.31 -1.10 22.51
C ASN A 493 23.07 0.09 23.15
N SER A 494 22.68 0.48 24.37
CA SER A 494 23.28 1.59 25.11
C SER A 494 23.17 2.96 24.44
N HIS A 495 22.20 3.15 23.54
CA HIS A 495 21.90 4.43 22.94
C HIS A 495 20.42 4.76 23.14
N LEU A 496 20.15 6.03 23.40
CA LEU A 496 18.83 6.61 23.18
C LEU A 496 18.75 7.09 21.74
N TYR A 497 17.61 6.84 21.14
CA TYR A 497 17.25 7.26 19.81
C TYR A 497 15.97 8.07 19.89
N TRP A 498 15.89 9.15 19.12
CA TRP A 498 14.65 9.91 19.02
C TRP A 498 14.44 10.48 17.63
N THR A 499 13.16 10.64 17.28
CA THR A 499 12.73 11.48 16.17
C THR A 499 12.53 12.91 16.65
N ASN A 500 12.70 13.86 15.74
CA ASN A 500 12.31 15.25 15.94
C ASN A 500 11.44 15.65 14.75
N SER A 501 10.13 15.71 14.96
CA SER A 501 9.15 15.82 13.88
C SER A 501 9.24 17.17 13.18
N GLY A 502 9.36 18.26 13.94
CA GLY A 502 9.49 19.61 13.37
C GLY A 502 10.77 19.81 12.55
N CYS A 503 11.84 19.11 12.90
CA CYS A 503 13.10 19.18 12.17
C CYS A 503 13.26 18.16 11.04
N GLY A 504 12.49 17.06 11.09
CA GLY A 504 12.70 15.83 10.32
C GLY A 504 14.07 15.20 10.57
N TYR A 505 14.44 15.09 11.85
CA TYR A 505 15.65 14.39 12.27
C TYR A 505 15.33 13.04 12.89
N TYR A 506 16.24 12.09 12.68
CA TYR A 506 16.38 10.91 13.50
C TYR A 506 17.76 10.93 14.15
N ALA A 507 17.83 11.02 15.47
CA ALA A 507 19.05 11.23 16.22
C ALA A 507 19.32 10.11 17.22
N LYS A 508 20.58 9.99 17.64
CA LYS A 508 21.01 9.07 18.70
C LYS A 508 22.03 9.68 19.65
N LEU A 509 22.03 9.22 20.89
CA LEU A 509 22.94 9.63 21.96
C LEU A 509 23.40 8.40 22.75
N PRO A 510 24.72 8.17 22.88
CA PRO A 510 25.25 7.09 23.71
C PRO A 510 24.99 7.35 25.20
N LEU A 511 24.66 6.28 25.93
CA LEU A 511 24.49 6.25 27.38
C LEU A 511 25.52 5.34 28.05
N ASP A 512 25.92 5.68 29.28
CA ASP A 512 26.61 4.76 30.17
C ASP A 512 25.67 3.70 30.77
N PHE A 513 26.23 2.77 31.54
CA PHE A 513 25.47 1.73 32.22
C PHE A 513 24.38 2.26 33.16
N TYR A 514 24.61 3.42 33.78
CA TYR A 514 23.64 4.07 34.68
C TYR A 514 22.62 4.93 33.92
N GLY A 515 22.66 4.93 32.58
CA GLY A 515 21.80 5.71 31.71
C GLY A 515 22.20 7.19 31.58
N ASN A 516 23.39 7.59 31.98
CA ASN A 516 23.83 8.98 31.80
C ASN A 516 24.37 9.19 30.39
N PRO A 517 24.14 10.35 29.76
CA PRO A 517 24.70 10.65 28.44
C PRO A 517 26.23 10.65 28.46
N VAL A 518 26.85 9.94 27.50
CA VAL A 518 28.31 9.84 27.35
C VAL A 518 28.77 10.23 25.96
N GLY A 519 28.75 11.53 25.69
CA GLY A 519 29.13 12.10 24.40
C GLY A 519 28.10 13.11 23.93
N ASN A 520 28.09 13.37 22.64
CA ASN A 520 27.13 14.27 22.00
C ASN A 520 26.11 13.46 21.21
N ALA A 521 24.92 14.03 21.03
CA ALA A 521 23.97 13.49 20.08
C ALA A 521 24.52 13.58 18.65
N SER A 522 24.09 12.66 17.79
CA SER A 522 24.43 12.62 16.38
C SER A 522 23.22 12.23 15.54
N LEU A 523 23.14 12.75 14.32
CA LEU A 523 22.10 12.38 13.37
C LEU A 523 22.37 10.99 12.77
N VAL A 524 21.31 10.19 12.72
CA VAL A 524 21.21 8.99 11.89
C VAL A 524 20.61 9.37 10.53
N LEU A 525 19.61 10.26 10.54
CA LEU A 525 18.96 10.77 9.33
C LEU A 525 18.59 12.26 9.47
N ASP A 526 18.63 12.96 8.34
CA ASP A 526 18.15 14.33 8.14
C ASP A 526 17.53 14.42 6.74
N ASP A 527 16.28 13.97 6.62
CA ASP A 527 15.53 13.87 5.36
C ASP A 527 14.38 14.88 5.26
N LYS A 528 14.10 15.59 6.36
CA LYS A 528 12.97 16.53 6.50
C LYS A 528 11.59 15.88 6.48
N LEU A 529 11.51 14.57 6.69
CA LEU A 529 10.23 13.88 6.89
C LEU A 529 9.69 14.13 8.30
N TRP A 530 8.38 14.30 8.42
CA TRP A 530 7.73 14.37 9.73
C TRP A 530 7.62 12.96 10.31
N LEU A 531 8.59 12.59 11.13
CA LEU A 531 8.66 11.29 11.79
C LEU A 531 8.11 11.39 13.21
N ASP A 532 7.14 10.53 13.50
CA ASP A 532 6.45 10.40 14.78
C ASP A 532 7.16 9.33 15.62
N ASP A 533 6.44 8.37 16.19
CA ASP A 533 7.06 7.25 16.90
C ASP A 533 7.54 6.10 15.98
N PHE A 534 8.38 5.23 16.54
CA PHE A 534 9.05 4.14 15.82
C PHE A 534 9.38 2.95 16.72
N ALA A 535 9.67 1.80 16.12
CA ALA A 535 10.16 0.62 16.84
C ALA A 535 11.31 -0.08 16.12
N PHE A 536 12.17 -0.75 16.88
CA PHE A 536 13.29 -1.52 16.33
C PHE A 536 12.90 -2.96 16.02
N ALA A 537 13.28 -3.41 14.83
CA ALA A 537 13.39 -4.82 14.49
C ALA A 537 14.58 -5.47 15.23
N PRO A 538 14.62 -6.82 15.34
CA PRO A 538 15.70 -7.52 16.03
C PRO A 538 17.12 -7.27 15.48
N ASP A 539 17.23 -6.91 14.20
CA ASP A 539 18.49 -6.57 13.53
C ASP A 539 18.95 -5.11 13.79
N GLY A 540 18.12 -4.30 14.46
CA GLY A 540 18.38 -2.90 14.75
C GLY A 540 17.86 -1.92 13.69
N THR A 541 17.16 -2.38 12.66
CA THR A 541 16.44 -1.52 11.71
C THR A 541 15.24 -0.89 12.41
N ALA A 542 15.05 0.42 12.29
CA ALA A 542 13.92 1.13 12.89
C ALA A 542 12.78 1.27 11.89
N TYR A 543 11.55 0.99 12.30
CA TYR A 543 10.32 1.20 11.52
C TYR A 543 9.61 2.41 12.08
N HIS A 544 9.47 3.45 11.27
CA HIS A 544 8.97 4.76 11.66
C HIS A 544 7.60 5.03 11.05
N SER A 545 6.76 5.70 11.83
CA SER A 545 5.59 6.41 11.34
C SER A 545 6.03 7.72 10.66
N ALA A 546 5.75 7.85 9.36
CA ALA A 546 5.97 9.08 8.60
C ALA A 546 4.60 9.76 8.35
N SER A 547 4.14 10.52 9.34
CA SER A 547 2.73 10.90 9.53
C SER A 547 2.15 11.62 8.32
N PHE A 548 2.73 12.75 7.90
CA PHE A 548 2.16 13.60 6.86
C PHE A 548 2.40 13.11 5.43
N ILE A 549 3.07 11.97 5.26
CA ILE A 549 3.14 11.28 3.98
C ILE A 549 2.41 9.94 4.02
N ASN A 550 1.63 9.66 5.08
CA ASN A 550 0.74 8.50 5.21
C ASN A 550 1.46 7.16 4.95
N GLN A 551 2.67 7.03 5.51
CA GLN A 551 3.56 5.89 5.25
C GLN A 551 4.23 5.33 6.50
N ILE A 552 4.49 4.03 6.47
CA ILE A 552 5.53 3.39 7.28
C ILE A 552 6.79 3.27 6.45
N ILE A 553 7.90 3.70 7.04
CA ILE A 553 9.24 3.57 6.45
C ILE A 553 10.13 2.78 7.39
N SER A 554 11.20 2.21 6.86
CA SER A 554 12.27 1.59 7.63
C SER A 554 13.57 2.37 7.43
N ILE A 555 14.34 2.53 8.50
CA ILE A 555 15.63 3.21 8.52
C ILE A 555 16.64 2.29 9.20
N THR A 556 17.66 1.90 8.45
CA THR A 556 18.79 1.12 8.95
C THR A 556 19.71 1.97 9.83
N GLN A 557 20.57 1.34 10.64
CA GLN A 557 21.44 2.07 11.57
C GLN A 557 22.49 2.97 10.90
N ASP A 558 22.78 2.76 9.61
CA ASP A 558 23.62 3.60 8.76
C ASP A 558 22.83 4.66 7.97
N GLY A 559 21.52 4.79 8.23
CA GLY A 559 20.67 5.86 7.70
C GLY A 559 20.07 5.58 6.33
N LYS A 560 20.05 4.32 5.84
CA LYS A 560 19.34 4.00 4.59
C LYS A 560 17.86 3.80 4.86
N LEU A 561 17.05 4.54 4.11
CA LEU A 561 15.59 4.54 4.15
C LEU A 561 15.02 3.58 3.09
N ALA A 562 13.96 2.85 3.45
CA ALA A 562 13.11 2.10 2.51
C ALA A 562 11.62 2.21 2.89
N TYR A 563 10.74 2.22 1.90
CA TYR A 563 9.29 2.26 2.11
C TYR A 563 8.75 0.88 2.47
N VAL A 564 7.81 0.83 3.42
CA VAL A 564 7.23 -0.43 3.93
C VAL A 564 5.76 -0.55 3.56
N ALA A 565 4.96 0.46 3.88
CA ALA A 565 3.52 0.45 3.62
C ALA A 565 2.97 1.87 3.48
N GLY A 566 1.87 2.01 2.74
CA GLY A 566 1.20 3.28 2.50
C GLY A 566 1.82 4.13 1.40
N ASP A 567 1.21 5.29 1.17
CA ASP A 567 1.59 6.32 0.21
C ASP A 567 0.92 7.64 0.60
N LEU A 568 1.33 8.76 0.00
CA LEU A 568 0.83 10.11 0.31
C LEU A 568 -0.72 10.20 0.33
N ASN A 569 -1.41 9.39 -0.47
CA ASN A 569 -2.86 9.36 -0.57
C ASN A 569 -3.53 8.17 0.12
N SER A 570 -2.76 7.38 0.87
CA SER A 570 -3.26 6.16 1.50
C SER A 570 -4.24 6.47 2.62
N SER A 571 -5.45 5.94 2.48
CA SER A 571 -6.41 5.86 3.59
C SER A 571 -6.21 4.61 4.46
N ALA A 572 -5.32 3.70 4.07
CA ALA A 572 -5.05 2.46 4.80
C ALA A 572 -4.04 2.66 5.93
N VAL A 573 -3.19 3.68 5.83
CA VAL A 573 -2.20 4.08 6.85
C VAL A 573 -2.27 5.60 7.02
N ALA A 574 -3.48 6.13 7.22
CA ALA A 574 -3.72 7.57 7.23
C ALA A 574 -3.15 8.23 8.49
N GLN A 575 -2.07 8.99 8.35
CA GLN A 575 -1.33 9.64 9.44
C GLN A 575 -0.92 8.65 10.53
N PRO A 576 0.02 7.73 10.28
CA PRO A 576 0.50 6.81 11.31
C PRO A 576 1.17 7.60 12.43
N THR A 577 1.06 7.09 13.65
CA THR A 577 1.50 7.77 14.88
C THR A 577 2.55 6.95 15.61
N ALA A 578 2.34 5.65 15.78
CA ALA A 578 3.33 4.77 16.41
C ALA A 578 3.40 3.37 15.81
N VAL A 579 4.52 2.70 16.08
CA VAL A 579 4.82 1.34 15.62
C VAL A 579 5.26 0.48 16.81
N ALA A 580 4.81 -0.78 16.87
CA ALA A 580 5.35 -1.79 17.77
C ALA A 580 5.42 -3.16 17.10
N PHE A 581 6.44 -3.95 17.41
CA PHE A 581 6.55 -5.32 16.90
C PHE A 581 5.63 -6.27 17.66
N GLY A 582 4.96 -7.13 16.89
CA GLY A 582 4.22 -8.26 17.45
C GLY A 582 5.13 -9.26 18.16
N ARG A 583 4.52 -10.06 19.04
CA ARG A 583 5.24 -10.89 20.02
C ARG A 583 4.84 -12.36 19.99
N THR A 584 3.73 -12.70 19.34
CA THR A 584 3.31 -14.09 19.24
C THR A 584 4.23 -14.85 18.28
N PRO A 585 4.29 -16.20 18.34
CA PRO A 585 5.05 -16.97 17.37
C PRO A 585 4.66 -16.65 15.91
N GLU A 586 3.37 -16.43 15.65
CA GLU A 586 2.86 -16.04 14.33
C GLU A 586 3.37 -14.66 13.92
N ASP A 587 3.33 -13.67 14.83
CA ASP A 587 3.86 -12.33 14.56
C ASP A 587 5.36 -12.38 14.24
N LEU A 588 6.14 -13.19 14.97
CA LEU A 588 7.58 -13.31 14.77
C LEU A 588 7.94 -13.97 13.42
N GLU A 589 7.14 -14.97 13.03
CA GLU A 589 7.24 -15.66 11.74
C GLU A 589 7.00 -14.68 10.58
N LYS A 590 5.90 -13.92 10.66
CA LYS A 590 5.50 -12.94 9.64
C LYS A 590 6.24 -11.61 9.73
N GLY A 591 6.97 -11.36 10.82
CA GLY A 591 7.54 -10.05 11.11
C GLY A 591 6.47 -8.97 11.27
N THR A 592 5.34 -9.30 11.88
CA THR A 592 4.19 -8.39 12.00
C THR A 592 4.56 -7.17 12.85
N ILE A 593 4.31 -5.98 12.30
CA ILE A 593 4.27 -4.73 13.05
C ILE A 593 2.82 -4.29 13.24
N TYR A 594 2.54 -3.72 14.40
CA TYR A 594 1.29 -3.05 14.70
C TYR A 594 1.48 -1.55 14.63
N VAL A 595 0.50 -0.85 14.08
CA VAL A 595 0.57 0.59 13.80
C VAL A 595 -0.71 1.28 14.28
N THR A 596 -0.57 2.37 15.02
CA THR A 596 -1.66 3.30 15.32
C THR A 596 -1.68 4.46 14.33
N THR A 597 -2.85 5.06 14.12
CA THR A 597 -3.01 6.21 13.22
C THR A 597 -3.91 7.29 13.80
N ALA A 598 -3.79 8.51 13.28
CA ALA A 598 -4.64 9.65 13.59
C ALA A 598 -5.67 9.96 12.49
N GLY A 599 -5.77 9.10 11.46
CA GLY A 599 -6.81 9.21 10.43
C GLY A 599 -6.70 10.46 9.53
N ALA A 600 -5.50 11.02 9.39
CA ALA A 600 -5.24 12.25 8.63
C ALA A 600 -5.96 13.51 9.15
N ILE A 601 -6.15 13.63 10.47
CA ILE A 601 -6.68 14.86 11.09
C ILE A 601 -5.77 16.07 10.85
N GLY A 602 -4.45 15.86 10.93
CA GLY A 602 -3.46 16.94 10.86
C GLY A 602 -3.21 17.45 9.43
N ASP A 603 -3.29 16.56 8.44
CA ASP A 603 -3.23 16.90 7.01
C ASP A 603 -4.17 15.97 6.23
N PRO A 604 -5.43 16.39 5.97
CA PRO A 604 -6.42 15.56 5.32
C PRO A 604 -5.95 15.04 3.96
N ILE A 605 -6.18 13.75 3.69
CA ILE A 605 -5.82 13.10 2.43
C ILE A 605 -6.49 13.86 1.27
N ASN A 606 -5.68 14.24 0.27
CA ASN A 606 -6.11 15.06 -0.86
C ASN A 606 -6.80 16.38 -0.43
N GLY A 607 -6.41 16.94 0.72
CA GLY A 607 -6.91 18.18 1.29
C GLY A 607 -8.34 18.12 1.85
N THR A 608 -8.99 16.95 1.88
CA THR A 608 -10.42 16.87 2.24
C THR A 608 -10.81 15.64 3.05
N THR A 609 -10.08 14.53 2.93
CA THR A 609 -10.52 13.24 3.48
C THR A 609 -9.84 12.96 4.82
N VAL A 610 -10.66 12.77 5.84
CA VAL A 610 -10.25 12.30 7.18
C VAL A 610 -10.96 10.98 7.41
N VAL A 611 -10.22 9.95 7.79
CA VAL A 611 -10.77 8.65 8.19
C VAL A 611 -10.74 8.52 9.72
N GLY A 612 -11.40 7.49 10.25
CA GLY A 612 -11.19 7.14 11.65
C GLY A 612 -9.76 6.68 11.88
N ALA A 613 -9.20 6.99 13.06
CA ALA A 613 -7.96 6.36 13.50
C ALA A 613 -8.06 4.84 13.43
N GLN A 614 -6.96 4.20 13.06
CA GLN A 614 -6.87 2.77 12.86
C GLN A 614 -5.81 2.16 13.77
N LEU A 615 -6.08 0.94 14.21
CA LEU A 615 -5.05 0.02 14.65
C LEU A 615 -4.86 -1.01 13.53
N LEU A 616 -3.65 -1.10 13.00
CA LEU A 616 -3.30 -1.90 11.84
C LEU A 616 -2.31 -3.00 12.22
N ALA A 617 -2.32 -4.09 11.47
CA ALA A 617 -1.28 -5.11 11.43
C ALA A 617 -0.67 -5.14 10.02
N ILE A 618 0.65 -5.10 9.92
CA ILE A 618 1.39 -5.12 8.66
C ILE A 618 2.47 -6.20 8.75
N ASP A 619 2.39 -7.21 7.89
CA ASP A 619 3.37 -8.28 7.83
C ASP A 619 4.58 -7.82 7.01
N THR A 620 5.77 -7.81 7.62
CA THR A 620 7.00 -7.31 6.98
C THR A 620 7.86 -8.41 6.34
N LYS A 621 7.46 -9.68 6.51
CA LYS A 621 8.06 -10.85 5.84
C LYS A 621 6.99 -11.58 5.05
N SER A 622 7.34 -12.08 3.87
CA SER A 622 6.51 -13.03 3.12
C SER A 622 6.34 -14.31 3.93
N SER A 623 5.12 -14.83 4.02
CA SER A 623 4.89 -16.20 4.52
C SER A 623 5.71 -17.17 3.66
N SER A 624 6.54 -17.98 4.30
CA SER A 624 7.43 -18.94 3.62
C SER A 624 6.67 -20.13 3.04
#